data_AF-A0A941IJ62-F1
#
_entry.id   AF-A0A941IJ62-F1
#
_cell.length_a   1.000
_cell.length_b   1.000
_cell.length_c   1.000
_cell.angle_alpha   90.00
_cell.angle_beta   90.00
_cell.angle_gamma   90.00
#
_symmetry.space_group_name_H-M   'P 1'
#
loop_
_entity.id
_entity.type
_entity.pdbx_description
1 polymer ?
#
loop_
_entity_poly.entity_id
_entity_poly.type
_entity_poly.pdbx_seq_one_letter_code
_entity_poly.pdbx_strand_id
1 'polypeptide(L)'
;MQTMFFTATAGELARLAGAWGCGMDAREAGVRLAYVDAADLDPVQLLELDTLATGHDPVTVREALLTPAREIGGGAVAPGALAQGTEEQVVLTVRTALYRQLGRSADVRLRELAERWEARSWGVDWDAERYLGLLRGLAMLSELATRECRGVYVRFDV
;
A
#
# COMPACT_ATOMS: atom_id res chain seq x y z
N MET A 1 14.08 0.38 3.81
CA MET A 1 12.70 0.90 3.74
C MET A 1 11.78 -0.30 3.78
N GLN A 2 10.93 -0.43 4.81
CA GLN A 2 9.97 -1.53 4.90
C GLN A 2 8.63 -1.08 4.35
N THR A 3 8.01 -1.92 3.52
CA THR A 3 6.72 -1.64 2.87
C THR A 3 5.71 -2.68 3.31
N MET A 4 4.54 -2.23 3.76
CA MET A 4 3.48 -3.11 4.25
C MET A 4 2.13 -2.72 3.65
N PHE A 5 1.39 -3.70 3.15
CA PHE A 5 -0.02 -3.53 2.78
C PHE A 5 -0.92 -3.99 3.91
N PHE A 6 -2.00 -3.28 4.17
CA PHE A 6 -2.97 -3.64 5.20
C PHE A 6 -4.39 -3.21 4.87
N THR A 7 -5.37 -3.83 5.53
CA THR A 7 -6.79 -3.45 5.41
C THR A 7 -7.25 -2.66 6.61
N ALA A 8 -7.99 -1.57 6.38
CA ALA A 8 -8.57 -0.78 7.46
C ALA A 8 -9.93 -0.18 7.07
N THR A 9 -10.79 0.02 8.06
CA THR A 9 -11.93 0.95 7.96
C THR A 9 -11.46 2.38 8.20
N ALA A 10 -12.27 3.38 7.84
CA ALA A 10 -11.96 4.79 8.10
C ALA A 10 -11.69 5.08 9.60
N GLY A 11 -12.45 4.46 10.50
CA GLY A 11 -12.27 4.62 11.94
C GLY A 11 -11.04 3.90 12.50
N GLU A 12 -10.61 2.79 11.89
CA GLU A 12 -9.35 2.12 12.24
C GLU A 12 -8.15 2.91 11.74
N LEU A 13 -8.21 3.44 10.51
CA LEU A 13 -7.16 4.29 9.94
C LEU A 13 -6.91 5.54 10.81
N ALA A 14 -7.98 6.20 11.27
CA ALA A 14 -7.85 7.35 12.16
C ALA A 14 -7.19 7.00 13.50
N ARG A 15 -7.50 5.83 14.07
CA ARG A 15 -6.86 5.36 15.31
C ARG A 15 -5.39 5.02 15.12
N LEU A 16 -5.04 4.38 14.01
CA LEU A 16 -3.64 4.07 13.67
C LEU A 16 -2.81 5.33 13.48
N ALA A 17 -3.34 6.32 12.77
CA ALA A 17 -2.68 7.61 12.58
C ALA A 17 -2.33 8.29 13.91
N GLY A 18 -3.27 8.30 14.85
CA GLY A 18 -3.04 8.83 16.20
C GLY A 18 -2.05 8.00 17.01
N ALA A 19 -2.09 6.67 16.87
CA ALA A 19 -1.18 5.77 17.58
C ALA A 19 0.27 5.87 17.09
N TRP A 20 0.48 5.94 15.77
CA TRP A 20 1.81 6.10 15.17
C TRP A 20 2.47 7.42 15.59
N GLY A 21 1.71 8.51 15.70
CA GLY A 21 2.21 9.78 16.25
C GLY A 21 2.74 9.68 17.68
N CYS A 22 2.38 8.62 18.41
CA CYS A 22 2.84 8.32 19.77
C CYS A 22 3.84 7.15 19.82
N GLY A 23 4.31 6.64 18.67
CA GLY A 23 5.22 5.50 18.60
C GLY A 23 4.58 4.15 18.92
N MET A 24 3.25 4.05 18.89
CA MET A 24 2.51 2.83 19.19
C MET A 24 2.16 2.02 17.93
N ASP A 25 2.13 0.70 18.04
CA ASP A 25 1.75 -0.19 16.94
C ASP A 25 0.22 -0.40 16.82
N ALA A 26 -0.21 -1.13 15.79
CA ALA A 26 -1.64 -1.40 15.55
C ALA A 26 -2.29 -2.19 16.70
N ARG A 27 -1.54 -3.08 17.35
CA ARG A 27 -2.03 -3.90 18.46
C ARG A 27 -2.24 -3.05 19.70
N GLU A 28 -1.30 -2.17 20.00
CA GLU A 28 -1.39 -1.18 21.08
C GLU A 28 -2.53 -0.17 20.84
N ALA A 29 -2.79 0.17 19.58
CA ALA A 29 -3.94 0.98 19.17
C ALA A 29 -5.30 0.25 19.29
N GLY A 30 -5.31 -1.04 19.64
CA GLY A 30 -6.53 -1.86 19.68
C GLY A 30 -7.18 -2.04 18.30
N VAL A 31 -6.36 -2.10 17.25
CA VAL A 31 -6.79 -2.23 15.86
C VAL A 31 -6.34 -3.58 15.31
N ARG A 32 -7.29 -4.32 14.71
CA ARG A 32 -6.99 -5.62 14.10
C ARG A 32 -6.99 -5.50 12.57
N LEU A 33 -5.79 -5.58 12.00
CA LEU A 33 -5.56 -5.47 10.56
C LEU A 33 -5.11 -6.82 9.99
N ALA A 34 -5.57 -7.15 8.79
CA ALA A 34 -4.86 -8.10 7.96
C ALA A 34 -3.75 -7.34 7.21
N TYR A 35 -2.59 -7.97 7.04
CA TYR A 35 -1.45 -7.33 6.38
C TYR A 35 -0.64 -8.32 5.54
N VAL A 36 0.10 -7.77 4.59
CA VAL A 36 1.08 -8.46 3.75
C VAL A 36 2.35 -7.62 3.78
N ASP A 37 3.47 -8.25 4.16
CA ASP A 37 4.78 -7.64 4.07
C ASP A 37 5.24 -7.60 2.61
N ALA A 38 5.60 -6.42 2.13
CA ALA A 38 6.13 -6.20 0.80
C ALA A 38 7.63 -5.85 0.83
N ALA A 39 8.32 -6.15 1.94
CA ALA A 39 9.75 -5.98 2.09
C ALA A 39 10.19 -4.57 1.66
N ASP A 40 11.06 -4.46 0.67
CA ASP A 40 11.65 -3.23 0.15
C ASP A 40 10.96 -2.69 -1.12
N LEU A 41 9.67 -2.99 -1.31
CA LEU A 41 8.91 -2.51 -2.47
C LEU A 41 8.90 -0.97 -2.53
N ASP A 42 9.49 -0.42 -3.58
CA ASP A 42 9.57 1.02 -3.82
C ASP A 42 8.22 1.58 -4.30
N PRO A 43 7.84 2.82 -3.93
CA PRO A 43 6.60 3.40 -4.38
C PRO A 43 6.43 3.50 -5.92
N VAL A 44 7.51 3.62 -6.69
CA VAL A 44 7.50 3.57 -8.15
C VAL A 44 7.03 2.21 -8.64
N GLN A 45 7.46 1.11 -7.99
CA GLN A 45 7.02 -0.24 -8.35
C GLN A 45 5.52 -0.43 -8.10
N LEU A 46 4.93 0.25 -7.11
CA LEU A 46 3.49 0.25 -6.89
C LEU A 46 2.72 0.95 -8.04
N LEU A 47 3.26 2.07 -8.57
CA LEU A 47 2.69 2.74 -9.75
C LEU A 47 2.75 1.84 -10.99
N GLU A 48 3.87 1.15 -11.18
CA GLU A 48 4.03 0.17 -12.25
C GLU A 48 3.02 -0.96 -12.14
N LEU A 49 2.83 -1.52 -10.94
CA LEU A 49 1.83 -2.54 -10.68
C LEU A 49 0.42 -2.07 -11.03
N ASP A 50 0.01 -0.87 -10.60
CA ASP A 50 -1.30 -0.32 -10.94
C ASP A 50 -1.47 -0.19 -12.45
N THR A 51 -0.45 0.33 -13.14
CA THR A 51 -0.46 0.47 -14.60
C THR A 51 -0.55 -0.89 -15.30
N LEU A 52 0.23 -1.88 -14.87
CA LEU A 52 0.27 -3.22 -15.45
C LEU A 52 -1.01 -4.01 -15.22
N ALA A 53 -1.60 -3.87 -14.02
CA ALA A 53 -2.85 -4.50 -13.68
C ALA A 53 -4.01 -3.79 -14.41
N THR A 54 -4.19 -2.50 -14.19
CA THR A 54 -5.40 -1.79 -14.62
C THR A 54 -5.34 -1.25 -16.04
N GLY A 55 -4.16 -1.18 -16.65
CA GLY A 55 -3.93 -0.56 -17.96
C GLY A 55 -4.01 0.97 -17.94
N HIS A 56 -4.12 1.59 -16.75
CA HIS A 56 -4.24 3.03 -16.60
C HIS A 56 -3.04 3.57 -15.83
N ASP A 57 -2.34 4.56 -16.38
CA ASP A 57 -1.30 5.29 -15.67
C ASP A 57 -1.94 6.13 -14.53
N PRO A 58 -1.66 5.83 -13.25
CA PRO A 58 -2.33 6.50 -12.14
C PRO A 58 -1.67 7.85 -11.84
N VAL A 59 -1.90 8.85 -12.71
CA VAL A 59 -1.37 10.22 -12.58
C VAL A 59 -1.60 10.81 -11.18
N THR A 60 -2.79 10.62 -10.60
CA THR A 60 -3.13 11.09 -9.24
C THR A 60 -2.32 10.42 -8.13
N VAL A 61 -1.94 9.15 -8.30
CA VAL A 61 -1.08 8.43 -7.32
C VAL A 61 0.37 8.86 -7.50
N ARG A 62 0.79 9.15 -8.74
CA ARG A 62 2.11 9.73 -9.01
C ARG A 62 2.26 11.08 -8.31
N GLU A 63 1.27 11.95 -8.37
CA GLU A 63 1.28 13.25 -7.65
C GLU A 63 1.31 13.09 -6.13
N ALA A 64 0.57 12.13 -5.58
CA ALA A 64 0.55 11.80 -4.15
C ALA A 64 1.83 11.09 -3.66
N LEU A 65 2.62 10.50 -4.58
CA LEU A 65 3.92 9.89 -4.27
C LEU A 65 5.06 10.89 -4.37
N LEU A 66 4.99 11.83 -5.31
CA LEU A 66 5.95 12.92 -5.46
C LEU A 66 5.77 14.03 -4.42
N THR A 67 4.61 14.05 -3.76
CA THR A 67 4.30 14.94 -2.64
C THR A 67 4.04 14.05 -1.43
N PRO A 68 5.02 13.81 -0.52
CA PRO A 68 4.83 12.91 0.61
C PRO A 68 3.53 13.28 1.31
N ALA A 69 2.58 12.35 1.30
CA ALA A 69 1.22 12.59 1.75
C ALA A 69 1.22 12.98 3.24
N ARG A 70 1.24 14.28 3.49
CA ARG A 70 0.98 14.88 4.82
C ARG A 70 -0.50 14.83 5.20
N GLU A 71 -1.36 14.20 4.39
CA GLU A 71 -2.79 14.30 4.58
C GLU A 71 -3.37 13.07 5.27
N ILE A 72 -3.40 13.15 6.60
CA ILE A 72 -4.51 12.62 7.38
C ILE A 72 -5.22 13.81 8.01
N GLY A 73 -6.31 14.24 7.40
CA GLY A 73 -7.22 15.19 8.03
C GLY A 73 -7.94 16.11 7.06
N GLY A 74 -9.18 15.75 6.72
CA GLY A 74 -10.20 16.78 6.51
C GLY A 74 -10.40 17.50 7.84
N GLY A 75 -9.63 18.55 8.07
CA GLY A 75 -9.63 19.31 9.32
C GLY A 75 -8.30 20.02 9.50
N ALA A 76 -8.35 21.35 9.47
CA ALA A 76 -7.21 22.25 9.61
C ALA A 76 -6.26 21.84 10.75
N VAL A 77 -5.08 21.36 10.40
CA VAL A 77 -3.92 21.32 11.29
C VAL A 77 -2.82 22.16 10.62
N ALA A 78 -2.35 23.15 11.37
CA ALA A 78 -1.48 24.21 10.91
C ALA A 78 -0.14 23.71 10.34
N PRO A 79 0.49 24.48 9.42
CA PRO A 79 1.79 24.15 8.88
C PRO A 79 2.87 24.41 9.94
N GLY A 80 3.51 23.34 10.41
CA GLY A 80 4.75 23.43 11.19
C GLY A 80 4.61 22.94 12.62
N ALA A 81 4.58 21.62 12.83
CA ALA A 81 5.02 20.98 14.07
C ALA A 81 5.01 19.45 13.92
N LEU A 82 5.93 18.87 13.15
CA LEU A 82 6.37 17.49 13.40
C LEU A 82 7.89 17.47 13.25
N ALA A 83 8.54 16.99 14.31
CA ALA A 83 9.95 17.08 14.56
C ALA A 83 10.77 16.33 13.50
N GLN A 84 11.86 16.96 13.05
CA GLN A 84 12.95 16.29 12.36
C GLN A 84 13.54 15.24 13.34
N GLY A 85 13.26 13.96 13.13
CA GLY A 85 13.82 12.90 13.96
C GLY A 85 13.06 11.57 14.04
N THR A 86 11.87 11.45 13.46
CA THR A 86 11.12 10.19 13.40
C THR A 86 11.09 9.66 11.97
N GLU A 87 11.50 8.41 11.76
CA GLU A 87 11.34 7.62 10.53
C GLU A 87 10.01 7.99 9.86
N GLU A 88 10.07 8.59 8.67
CA GLU A 88 8.89 9.17 8.02
C GLU A 88 7.99 8.03 7.51
N GLN A 89 6.93 7.71 8.25
CA GLN A 89 5.95 6.72 7.81
C GLN A 89 4.92 7.37 6.86
N VAL A 90 4.90 6.95 5.60
CA VAL A 90 3.95 7.45 4.59
C VAL A 90 2.86 6.40 4.35
N VAL A 91 1.60 6.80 4.51
CA VAL A 91 0.45 5.90 4.30
C VAL A 91 -0.37 6.36 3.11
N LEU A 92 -0.53 5.49 2.12
CA LEU A 92 -1.28 5.78 0.90
C LEU A 92 -2.42 4.80 0.69
N THR A 93 -3.50 5.29 0.08
CA THR A 93 -4.63 4.45 -0.31
C THR A 93 -4.27 3.69 -1.58
N VAL A 94 -4.44 2.36 -1.57
CA VAL A 94 -4.37 1.56 -2.80
C VAL A 94 -5.64 1.80 -3.60
N ARG A 95 -5.50 2.17 -4.87
CA ARG A 95 -6.64 2.49 -5.74
C ARG A 95 -7.64 1.33 -5.80
N THR A 96 -8.92 1.69 -5.75
CA THR A 96 -10.04 0.74 -5.79
C THR A 96 -10.04 -0.16 -7.01
N ALA A 97 -9.64 0.36 -8.17
CA ALA A 97 -9.53 -0.45 -9.38
C ALA A 97 -8.47 -1.55 -9.24
N LEU A 98 -7.30 -1.22 -8.70
CA LEU A 98 -6.18 -2.16 -8.52
C LEU A 98 -6.55 -3.30 -7.58
N TYR A 99 -6.94 -2.99 -6.34
CA TYR A 99 -7.20 -4.07 -5.37
C TYR A 99 -8.42 -4.93 -5.79
N ARG A 100 -9.47 -4.33 -6.37
CA ARG A 100 -10.61 -5.12 -6.90
C ARG A 100 -10.20 -6.05 -8.04
N GLN A 101 -9.28 -5.62 -8.89
CA GLN A 101 -8.78 -6.45 -9.97
C GLN A 101 -7.92 -7.61 -9.44
N LEU A 102 -7.03 -7.33 -8.49
CA LEU A 102 -6.22 -8.37 -7.84
C LEU A 102 -7.08 -9.40 -7.11
N GLY A 103 -8.05 -8.96 -6.29
CA GLY A 103 -8.93 -9.85 -5.54
C GLY A 103 -9.89 -10.71 -6.39
N ARG A 104 -9.95 -10.50 -7.71
CA ARG A 104 -10.73 -11.31 -8.65
C ARG A 104 -9.86 -12.08 -9.65
N SER A 105 -8.55 -11.94 -9.55
CA SER A 105 -7.62 -12.54 -10.50
C SER A 105 -7.36 -14.00 -10.16
N ALA A 106 -7.48 -14.88 -11.15
CA ALA A 106 -7.04 -16.26 -11.05
C ALA A 106 -5.51 -16.33 -10.98
N ASP A 107 -4.96 -17.39 -10.37
CA ASP A 107 -3.52 -17.58 -10.19
C ASP A 107 -2.71 -17.44 -11.49
N VAL A 108 -3.25 -17.96 -12.61
CA VAL A 108 -2.62 -17.85 -13.93
C VAL A 108 -2.41 -16.39 -14.36
N ARG A 109 -3.38 -15.51 -14.08
CA ARG A 109 -3.28 -14.08 -14.39
C ARG A 109 -2.31 -13.36 -13.46
N LEU A 110 -2.22 -13.80 -12.21
CA LEU A 110 -1.23 -13.26 -11.27
C LEU A 110 0.20 -13.63 -11.69
N ARG A 111 0.39 -14.84 -12.23
CA ARG A 111 1.66 -15.28 -12.80
C ARG A 111 2.06 -14.48 -14.03
N GLU A 112 1.14 -14.33 -14.99
CA GLU A 112 1.35 -13.48 -16.17
C GLU A 112 1.62 -12.01 -15.80
N LEU A 113 1.05 -11.52 -14.71
CA LEU A 113 1.33 -10.18 -14.20
C LEU A 113 2.72 -10.10 -13.57
N ALA A 114 3.13 -11.10 -12.78
CA ALA A 114 4.45 -11.18 -12.18
C ALA A 114 5.57 -11.19 -13.22
N GLU A 115 5.45 -12.03 -14.25
CA GLU A 115 6.41 -12.11 -15.36
C GLU A 115 6.51 -10.79 -16.13
N ARG A 116 5.38 -10.13 -16.38
CA ARG A 116 5.37 -8.80 -17.02
C ARG A 116 5.96 -7.71 -16.13
N TRP A 117 5.80 -7.84 -14.81
CA TRP A 117 6.37 -6.89 -13.86
C TRP A 117 7.89 -7.02 -13.81
N GLU A 118 8.41 -8.24 -13.65
CA GLU A 118 9.84 -8.55 -13.72
C GLU A 118 10.48 -8.01 -15.01
N ALA A 119 9.87 -8.26 -16.17
CA ALA A 119 10.38 -7.80 -17.46
C ALA A 119 10.44 -6.26 -17.60
N ARG A 120 9.69 -5.53 -16.77
CA ARG A 120 9.57 -4.07 -16.82
C ARG A 120 10.37 -3.36 -15.73
N SER A 121 10.63 -4.03 -14.61
CA SER A 121 11.42 -3.49 -13.50
C SER A 121 12.90 -3.50 -13.87
N TRP A 122 13.37 -2.46 -14.55
CA TRP A 122 14.77 -2.32 -14.95
C TRP A 122 15.64 -2.02 -13.73
N GLY A 123 16.14 -3.07 -13.07
CA GLY A 123 17.17 -2.95 -12.02
C GLY A 123 16.71 -3.21 -10.58
N VAL A 124 15.67 -4.02 -10.36
CA VAL A 124 15.26 -4.46 -9.00
C VAL A 124 15.57 -5.94 -8.80
N ASP A 125 16.05 -6.33 -7.61
CA ASP A 125 16.43 -7.70 -7.21
C ASP A 125 15.27 -8.70 -7.09
N TRP A 126 14.06 -8.35 -7.56
CA TRP A 126 12.89 -9.20 -7.43
C TRP A 126 12.67 -9.99 -8.72
N ASP A 127 12.65 -11.31 -8.59
CA ASP A 127 12.25 -12.22 -9.67
C ASP A 127 10.73 -12.39 -9.75
N ALA A 128 10.26 -13.01 -10.83
CA ALA A 128 8.84 -13.31 -11.03
C ALA A 128 8.24 -14.14 -9.89
N GLU A 129 9.00 -15.01 -9.22
CA GLU A 129 8.49 -15.82 -8.10
C GLU A 129 8.19 -14.95 -6.88
N ARG A 130 9.08 -14.01 -6.55
CA ARG A 130 8.90 -13.05 -5.46
C ARG A 130 7.73 -12.11 -5.74
N TYR A 131 7.63 -11.59 -6.97
CA TYR A 131 6.47 -10.80 -7.38
C TYR A 131 5.16 -11.60 -7.30
N LEU A 132 5.15 -12.86 -7.75
CA LEU A 132 3.97 -13.72 -7.66
C LEU A 132 3.55 -13.98 -6.21
N GLY A 133 4.51 -14.20 -5.31
CA GLY A 133 4.26 -14.34 -3.87
C GLY A 133 3.55 -13.11 -3.30
N LEU A 134 4.07 -11.91 -3.60
CA LEU A 134 3.42 -10.65 -3.21
C LEU A 134 2.02 -10.53 -3.81
N LEU A 135 1.87 -10.79 -5.12
CA LEU A 135 0.58 -10.66 -5.83
C LEU A 135 -0.49 -11.60 -5.27
N ARG A 136 -0.12 -12.83 -4.88
CA ARG A 136 -1.04 -13.77 -4.20
C ARG A 136 -1.48 -13.24 -2.85
N GLY A 137 -0.54 -12.74 -2.05
CA GLY A 137 -0.84 -12.10 -0.77
C GLY A 137 -1.79 -10.91 -0.95
N LEU A 138 -1.50 -10.03 -1.92
CA LEU A 138 -2.33 -8.88 -2.24
C LEU A 138 -3.71 -9.27 -2.77
N ALA A 139 -3.82 -10.31 -3.58
CA ALA A 139 -5.10 -10.83 -4.05
C ALA A 139 -5.97 -11.30 -2.86
N MET A 140 -5.39 -12.09 -1.94
CA MET A 140 -6.08 -12.53 -0.72
C MET A 140 -6.48 -11.36 0.17
N LEU A 141 -5.57 -10.41 0.39
CA LEU A 141 -5.83 -9.19 1.17
C LEU A 141 -6.96 -8.35 0.56
N SER A 142 -6.98 -8.25 -0.78
CA SER A 142 -7.99 -7.51 -1.53
C SER A 142 -9.36 -8.18 -1.52
N GLU A 143 -9.39 -9.52 -1.59
CA GLU A 143 -10.61 -10.31 -1.43
C GLU A 143 -11.20 -10.10 -0.04
N LEU A 144 -10.37 -10.14 1.01
CA LEU A 144 -10.76 -9.86 2.38
C LEU A 144 -11.30 -8.43 2.52
N ALA A 145 -10.57 -7.43 2.02
CA ALA A 145 -11.01 -6.03 2.06
C ALA A 145 -12.37 -5.83 1.40
N THR A 146 -12.60 -6.50 0.27
CA THR A 146 -13.88 -6.45 -0.45
C THR A 146 -15.00 -7.10 0.35
N ARG A 147 -14.76 -8.26 0.95
CA ARG A 147 -15.75 -8.97 1.78
C ARG A 147 -16.12 -8.21 3.04
N GLU A 148 -15.15 -7.54 3.65
CA GLU A 148 -15.33 -6.80 4.90
C GLU A 148 -15.69 -5.32 4.70
N CYS A 149 -15.86 -4.85 3.46
CA CYS A 149 -16.10 -3.44 3.13
C CYS A 149 -15.02 -2.49 3.68
N ARG A 150 -13.76 -2.91 3.62
CA ARG A 150 -12.57 -2.17 4.08
C ARG A 150 -11.79 -1.59 2.90
N GLY A 151 -10.98 -0.57 3.17
CA GLY A 151 -9.97 -0.07 2.24
C GLY A 151 -8.69 -0.89 2.33
N VAL A 152 -7.88 -0.85 1.27
CA VAL A 152 -6.50 -1.35 1.27
C VAL A 152 -5.56 -0.14 1.27
N TYR A 153 -4.58 -0.17 2.16
CA TYR A 153 -3.60 0.88 2.35
C TYR A 153 -2.19 0.29 2.28
N VAL A 154 -1.23 1.11 1.90
CA VAL A 154 0.20 0.80 1.94
C VAL A 154 0.89 1.76 2.88
N ARG A 155 1.77 1.25 3.74
CA ARG A 155 2.68 2.02 4.57
C ARG A 155 4.10 1.83 4.06
N PHE A 156 4.85 2.92 3.99
CA PHE A 156 6.28 2.93 3.71
C PHE A 156 7.03 3.46 4.93
N ASP A 157 7.99 2.69 5.44
CA ASP A 157 8.84 3.02 6.57
C ASP A 157 10.20 3.49 6.04
N VAL A 158 10.41 4.82 5.95
CA VAL A 158 11.61 5.47 5.36
C VAL A 158 12.77 5.53 6.33
#